data_AF-A0A1V4REB3-F1
#
_entry.id   AF-A0A1V4REB3-F1
#
_cell.length_a   1.000
_cell.length_b   1.000
_cell.length_c   1.000
_cell.angle_alpha   90.00
_cell.angle_beta   90.00
_cell.angle_gamma   90.00
#
_symmetry.space_group_name_H-M   'P 1'
#
loop_
_entity.id
_entity.type
_entity.pdbx_description
1 polymer ?
#
loop_
_entity_poly.entity_id
_entity_poly.type
_entity_poly.pdbx_seq_one_letter_code
_entity_poly.pdbx_strand_id
1 'polypeptide(L)'
;MPRLKEPVPPYLNEITNKIFTVKRKDISIDKPKILDNNLKNIILAKLPKERELRKNPAYMDYYRLIRERIRSRAYRYYNSDKRGEVFLTFIISNGGKLEGLYLNNASSEDKDLIEISLRSIRDASPFPPFPAQLKYPRLQFNISIYFKNN
;
A
#
# COMPACT_ATOMS: atom_id res chain seq x y z
N MET A 1 33.05 -32.18 -30.28
CA MET A 1 33.44 -31.24 -29.22
C MET A 1 32.45 -31.35 -28.06
N PRO A 2 32.79 -32.06 -26.97
CA PRO A 2 31.89 -32.21 -25.82
C PRO A 2 32.00 -31.00 -24.89
N ARG A 3 30.88 -30.37 -24.52
CA ARG A 3 30.87 -29.32 -23.50
C ARG A 3 31.07 -29.97 -22.13
N LEU A 4 32.18 -29.65 -21.48
CA LEU A 4 32.49 -30.02 -20.10
C LEU A 4 31.36 -29.53 -19.19
N LYS A 5 30.76 -30.45 -18.43
CA LYS A 5 29.80 -30.10 -17.37
C LYS A 5 30.61 -29.50 -16.22
N GLU A 6 30.55 -28.18 -16.08
CA GLU A 6 31.16 -27.50 -14.94
C GLU A 6 30.52 -28.01 -13.64
N PRO A 7 31.31 -28.42 -12.63
CA PRO A 7 30.77 -28.79 -11.34
C PRO A 7 30.15 -27.56 -10.70
N VAL A 8 28.92 -27.71 -10.22
CA VAL A 8 28.18 -26.64 -9.54
C VAL A 8 29.03 -26.03 -8.43
N PRO A 9 29.24 -24.70 -8.42
CA PRO A 9 30.09 -24.07 -7.42
C PRO A 9 29.59 -24.27 -5.98
N PRO A 10 30.50 -24.38 -4.99
CA PRO A 10 30.18 -24.78 -3.60
C PRO A 10 29.18 -23.87 -2.87
N TYR A 11 29.01 -22.64 -3.35
CA TYR A 11 28.11 -21.67 -2.74
C TYR A 11 26.61 -21.97 -2.96
N LEU A 12 26.26 -22.83 -3.93
CA LEU A 12 24.85 -23.15 -4.19
C LEU A 12 24.23 -24.06 -3.11
N ASN A 13 25.04 -24.82 -2.37
CA ASN A 13 24.55 -25.74 -1.33
C ASN A 13 24.19 -25.02 -0.02
N GLU A 14 24.74 -23.83 0.24
CA GLU A 14 24.39 -23.06 1.45
C GLU A 14 23.08 -22.27 1.28
N ILE A 15 22.75 -21.91 0.04
CA ILE A 15 21.52 -21.15 -0.26
C ILE A 15 20.29 -22.05 -0.13
N THR A 16 20.38 -23.31 -0.58
CA THR A 16 19.24 -24.24 -0.49
C THR A 16 18.90 -24.55 0.97
N ASN A 17 19.90 -24.82 1.81
CA ASN A 17 19.65 -25.17 3.21
C ASN A 17 19.13 -24.00 4.08
N LYS A 18 19.41 -22.74 3.71
CA LYS A 18 18.81 -21.56 4.38
C LYS A 18 17.37 -21.29 3.94
N ILE A 19 17.00 -21.64 2.72
CA ILE A 19 15.62 -21.45 2.22
C ILE A 19 14.67 -22.50 2.83
N PHE A 20 15.15 -23.71 3.09
CA PHE A 20 14.30 -24.81 3.60
C PHE A 20 14.20 -24.90 5.13
N THR A 21 14.88 -24.04 5.89
CA THR A 21 14.86 -24.05 7.37
C THR A 21 14.08 -22.90 8.01
N VAL A 22 13.53 -21.96 7.23
CA VAL A 22 12.48 -21.05 7.74
C VAL A 22 11.13 -21.76 7.66
N LYS A 23 10.97 -22.78 8.51
CA LYS A 23 9.67 -23.34 8.84
C LYS A 23 8.78 -22.25 9.45
N ARG A 24 7.68 -21.97 8.75
CA ARG A 24 6.37 -21.52 9.23
C ARG A 24 6.38 -20.58 10.44
N LYS A 25 6.29 -19.29 10.15
CA LYS A 25 5.46 -18.39 10.95
C LYS A 25 4.52 -17.72 9.98
N ASP A 26 3.26 -18.14 9.99
CA ASP A 26 2.18 -17.56 9.22
C ASP A 26 2.23 -16.04 9.32
N ILE A 27 2.69 -15.37 8.27
CA ILE A 27 2.33 -13.97 8.05
C ILE A 27 0.91 -14.04 7.51
N SER A 28 -0.04 -14.14 8.44
CA SER A 28 -1.44 -13.88 8.17
C SER A 28 -1.55 -12.41 7.77
N ILE A 29 -1.45 -12.13 6.47
CA ILE A 29 -1.98 -10.89 5.90
C ILE A 29 -3.49 -11.05 6.03
N ASP A 30 -4.02 -10.67 7.19
CA ASP A 30 -5.44 -10.68 7.43
C ASP A 30 -6.08 -9.75 6.40
N LYS A 31 -6.75 -10.40 5.46
CA LYS A 31 -7.62 -9.82 4.46
C LYS A 31 -8.57 -8.86 5.19
N PRO A 32 -8.70 -7.58 4.76
CA PRO A 32 -9.58 -6.65 5.43
C PRO A 32 -11.00 -7.22 5.45
N LYS A 33 -11.54 -7.38 6.65
CA LYS A 33 -12.92 -7.75 6.90
C LYS A 33 -13.80 -6.61 6.40
N ILE A 34 -14.80 -6.95 5.59
CA ILE A 34 -15.88 -6.04 5.21
C ILE A 34 -16.59 -5.67 6.51
N LEU A 35 -16.42 -4.42 6.96
CA LEU A 35 -17.16 -3.88 8.08
C LEU A 35 -18.49 -3.34 7.54
N ASP A 36 -19.45 -4.24 7.37
CA ASP A 36 -20.85 -3.83 7.42
C ASP A 36 -21.23 -3.68 8.89
N ASN A 37 -21.54 -2.44 9.31
CA ASN A 37 -22.78 -2.12 10.00
C ASN A 37 -22.82 -0.62 10.38
N ASN A 38 -23.84 0.06 9.84
CA ASN A 38 -24.35 1.38 10.26
C ASN A 38 -23.59 2.66 9.87
N LEU A 39 -23.18 2.79 8.61
CA LEU A 39 -23.14 4.10 7.97
C LEU A 39 -24.44 4.31 7.19
N LYS A 40 -25.37 5.03 7.80
CA LYS A 40 -26.64 5.45 7.21
C LYS A 40 -26.39 6.01 5.80
N ASN A 41 -26.88 5.27 4.81
CA ASN A 41 -27.25 5.70 3.47
C ASN A 41 -26.33 6.71 2.79
N ILE A 42 -25.20 6.23 2.29
CA ILE A 42 -24.69 6.71 1.01
C ILE A 42 -24.52 5.48 0.14
N ILE A 43 -25.30 5.38 -0.92
CA ILE A 43 -25.17 4.38 -1.97
C ILE A 43 -23.79 4.59 -2.61
N LEU A 44 -22.77 4.04 -1.98
CA LEU A 44 -21.42 3.91 -2.50
C LEU A 44 -21.51 2.82 -3.55
N ALA A 45 -21.73 3.23 -4.81
CA ALA A 45 -21.69 2.38 -5.98
C ALA A 45 -20.67 1.25 -5.76
N LYS A 46 -21.19 0.03 -5.70
CA LYS A 46 -20.49 -1.23 -5.43
C LYS A 46 -19.17 -1.24 -6.20
N LEU A 47 -18.09 -0.83 -5.55
CA LEU A 47 -16.75 -0.84 -6.15
C LEU A 47 -16.50 -2.27 -6.65
N PRO A 48 -15.87 -2.47 -7.82
CA PRO A 48 -15.47 -3.80 -8.23
C PRO A 48 -14.66 -4.42 -7.10
N LYS A 49 -14.85 -5.71 -6.85
CA LYS A 49 -14.05 -6.44 -5.85
C LYS A 49 -12.59 -6.10 -6.14
N GLU A 50 -11.86 -5.54 -5.17
CA GLU A 50 -10.49 -5.00 -5.28
C GLU A 50 -9.55 -5.82 -6.20
N ARG A 51 -9.74 -7.14 -6.24
CA ARG A 51 -9.04 -8.09 -7.12
C ARG A 51 -9.21 -7.82 -8.61
N GLU A 52 -10.35 -7.32 -9.07
CA GLU A 52 -10.63 -6.98 -10.47
C GLU A 52 -10.03 -5.62 -10.84
N LEU A 53 -10.11 -4.63 -9.95
CA LEU A 53 -9.43 -3.34 -10.13
C LEU A 53 -7.92 -3.53 -10.27
N ARG A 54 -7.33 -4.42 -9.45
CA ARG A 54 -5.91 -4.75 -9.51
C ARG A 54 -5.49 -5.43 -10.82
N LYS A 55 -6.42 -5.98 -11.60
CA LYS A 55 -6.12 -6.51 -12.95
C LYS A 55 -6.12 -5.42 -14.02
N ASN A 56 -6.65 -4.23 -13.74
CA ASN A 56 -6.69 -3.13 -14.69
C ASN A 56 -5.33 -2.39 -14.68
N PRO A 57 -4.58 -2.36 -15.81
CA PRO A 57 -3.30 -1.67 -15.89
C PRO A 57 -3.41 -0.18 -15.56
N ALA A 58 -4.47 0.50 -16.02
CA ALA A 58 -4.69 1.91 -15.76
C ALA A 58 -4.88 2.21 -14.27
N TYR A 59 -5.54 1.30 -13.53
CA TYR A 59 -5.64 1.40 -12.07
C TYR A 59 -4.26 1.26 -11.41
N MET A 60 -3.46 0.29 -11.85
CA MET A 60 -2.13 0.05 -11.27
C MET A 60 -1.16 1.20 -11.52
N ASP A 61 -1.18 1.79 -12.72
CA ASP A 61 -0.37 2.95 -13.04
C ASP A 61 -0.80 4.18 -12.21
N TYR A 62 -2.11 4.39 -12.09
CA TYR A 62 -2.65 5.46 -11.26
C TYR A 62 -2.31 5.27 -9.77
N TYR A 63 -2.41 4.03 -9.27
CA TYR A 63 -2.06 3.69 -7.90
C TYR A 63 -0.56 3.90 -7.62
N ARG A 64 0.32 3.54 -8.58
CA ARG A 64 1.76 3.83 -8.50
C ARG A 64 2.03 5.32 -8.40
N LEU A 65 1.36 6.13 -9.22
CA LEU A 65 1.49 7.59 -9.22
C LEU A 65 1.07 8.22 -7.89
N ILE A 66 -0.07 7.80 -7.33
CA ILE A 66 -0.53 8.26 -6.01
C ILE A 66 0.47 7.87 -4.93
N ARG A 67 0.92 6.62 -4.93
CA ARG A 67 1.88 6.10 -3.94
C ARG A 67 3.16 6.91 -3.95
N GLU A 68 3.74 7.19 -5.11
CA GLU A 68 4.98 7.95 -5.21
C GLU A 68 4.80 9.41 -4.73
N ARG A 69 3.66 10.04 -5.03
CA ARG A 69 3.33 11.37 -4.46
C ARG A 69 3.33 11.33 -2.94
N ILE A 70 2.60 10.40 -2.34
CA ILE A 70 2.52 10.27 -0.87
C ILE A 70 3.89 9.97 -0.28
N ARG A 71 4.64 9.03 -0.89
CA ARG A 71 6.00 8.65 -0.49
C ARG A 71 6.94 9.85 -0.46
N SER A 72 6.92 10.70 -1.50
CA SER A 72 7.77 11.88 -1.56
C SER A 72 7.50 12.87 -0.43
N ARG A 73 6.23 13.03 -0.02
CA ARG A 73 5.82 13.88 1.11
C ARG A 73 6.22 13.24 2.44
N ALA A 74 5.96 11.95 2.61
CA ALA A 74 6.32 11.20 3.82
C ALA A 74 7.83 11.22 4.06
N TYR A 75 8.63 11.03 3.02
CA TYR A 75 10.09 11.12 3.12
C TYR A 75 10.55 12.52 3.54
N ARG A 76 9.90 13.57 3.03
CA ARG A 76 10.23 14.96 3.40
C ARG A 76 9.87 15.28 4.85
N TYR A 77 8.79 14.70 5.38
CA TYR A 77 8.31 14.97 6.74
C TYR A 77 8.90 14.05 7.80
N TYR A 78 9.43 12.90 7.39
CA TYR A 78 10.07 11.98 8.30
C TYR A 78 11.43 12.51 8.73
N ASN A 79 11.46 13.10 9.93
CA ASN A 79 12.62 13.71 10.57
C ASN A 79 12.93 13.09 11.93
N SER A 80 12.50 11.84 12.15
CA SER A 80 12.56 11.15 13.44
C SER A 80 13.26 9.80 13.30
N ASP A 81 13.86 9.32 14.39
CA ASP A 81 14.42 7.96 14.47
C ASP A 81 13.35 6.90 14.83
N LYS A 82 12.11 7.35 15.04
CA LYS A 82 10.97 6.50 15.41
C LYS A 82 10.62 5.51 14.30
N ARG A 83 10.35 4.27 14.70
CA ARG A 83 9.99 3.19 13.78
C ARG A 83 8.57 2.74 14.03
N GLY A 84 7.88 2.34 12.97
CA GLY A 84 6.50 1.87 13.07
C GLY A 84 5.83 1.77 11.72
N GLU A 85 4.62 1.25 11.71
CA GLU A 85 3.78 1.17 10.52
C GLU A 85 2.46 1.89 10.78
N VAL A 86 2.04 2.71 9.83
CA VAL A 86 0.75 3.42 9.90
C VAL A 86 -0.11 2.99 8.73
N PHE A 87 -1.32 2.52 9.04
CA PHE A 87 -2.29 2.03 8.06
C PHE A 87 -3.38 3.08 7.85
N LEU A 88 -3.56 3.49 6.59
CA LEU A 88 -4.46 4.57 6.23
C LEU A 88 -5.38 4.15 5.10
N THR A 89 -6.62 4.60 5.23
CA THR A 89 -7.64 4.47 4.20
C THR A 89 -8.03 5.86 3.74
N PHE A 90 -8.03 6.12 2.44
CA PHE A 90 -8.45 7.41 1.90
C PHE A 90 -9.28 7.26 0.63
N ILE A 91 -10.11 8.26 0.36
CA ILE A 91 -11.06 8.29 -0.75
C ILE A 91 -10.70 9.46 -1.66
N ILE A 92 -10.52 9.17 -2.94
CA ILE A 92 -10.26 10.18 -3.98
C ILE A 92 -11.45 10.22 -4.93
N SER A 93 -11.89 11.42 -5.31
CA SER A 93 -12.90 11.63 -6.36
C SER A 93 -12.31 11.52 -7.77
N ASN A 94 -13.13 11.37 -8.80
CA ASN A 94 -12.66 11.30 -10.18
C ASN A 94 -11.80 12.50 -10.63
N GLY A 95 -12.03 13.68 -10.06
CA GLY A 95 -11.24 14.90 -10.28
C GLY A 95 -9.95 14.97 -9.46
N GLY A 96 -9.63 13.93 -8.67
CA GLY A 96 -8.41 13.86 -7.88
C GLY A 96 -8.50 14.52 -6.49
N LYS A 97 -9.68 14.97 -6.06
CA LYS A 97 -9.86 15.58 -4.74
C LYS A 97 -9.87 14.50 -3.64
N LEU A 98 -9.20 14.77 -2.53
CA LEU A 98 -9.30 13.94 -1.32
C LEU A 98 -10.65 14.21 -0.64
N GLU A 99 -11.51 13.20 -0.54
CA GLU A 99 -12.84 13.29 0.08
C GLU A 99 -12.88 12.70 1.50
N GLY A 100 -12.02 11.73 1.79
CA GLY A 100 -11.97 11.07 3.09
C GLY A 100 -10.58 10.56 3.42
N LEU A 101 -10.23 10.56 4.71
CA LEU A 101 -8.97 10.08 5.24
C LEU A 101 -9.21 9.51 6.65
N TYR A 102 -8.88 8.24 6.82
CA TYR A 102 -9.16 7.48 8.03
C TYR A 102 -7.91 6.71 8.47
N LEU A 103 -7.64 6.75 9.77
CA LEU A 103 -6.63 5.92 10.41
C LEU A 103 -7.23 4.56 10.74
N ASN A 104 -6.52 3.48 10.44
CA ASN A 104 -6.92 2.14 10.83
C ASN A 104 -6.38 1.83 12.24
N ASN A 105 -7.18 1.13 13.06
CA ASN A 105 -6.85 0.71 14.42
C ASN A 105 -5.58 -0.16 14.51
N ALA A 106 -5.15 -0.80 13.41
CA ALA A 106 -3.91 -1.57 13.35
C ALA A 106 -2.63 -0.71 13.25
N SER A 107 -2.75 0.62 13.22
CA SER A 107 -1.61 1.54 13.08
C SER A 107 -0.80 1.64 14.37
N SER A 108 0.47 2.05 14.24
CA SER A 108 1.31 2.48 15.34
C SER A 108 0.58 3.51 16.20
N GLU A 109 0.75 3.43 17.53
CA GLU A 109 0.23 4.41 18.49
C GLU A 109 1.06 5.69 18.56
N ASP A 110 2.19 5.74 17.84
CA ASP A 110 3.07 6.91 17.82
C ASP A 110 2.40 8.08 17.09
N LYS A 111 2.08 9.13 17.86
CA LYS A 111 1.38 10.32 17.36
C LYS A 111 2.15 11.05 16.26
N ASP A 112 3.49 11.06 16.30
CA ASP A 112 4.28 11.75 15.30
C ASP A 112 4.24 10.98 13.98
N LEU A 113 4.34 9.65 14.02
CA LEU A 113 4.24 8.83 12.82
C LEU A 113 2.84 8.92 12.19
N ILE A 114 1.80 8.92 13.02
CA ILE A 114 0.42 9.14 12.58
C ILE A 114 0.29 10.52 11.92
N GLU A 115 0.79 11.58 12.56
CA GLU A 115 0.69 12.95 12.06
C GLU A 115 1.44 13.13 10.74
N ILE A 116 2.70 12.64 10.66
CA ILE A 116 3.49 12.62 9.43
C ILE A 116 2.71 11.93 8.31
N SER A 117 2.08 10.79 8.61
CA SER A 117 1.33 10.02 7.63
C SER A 117 0.07 10.74 7.13
N LEU A 118 -0.72 11.29 8.05
CA LEU A 118 -1.93 12.05 7.72
C LEU A 118 -1.59 13.31 6.91
N ARG A 119 -0.56 14.04 7.34
CA ARG A 119 -0.06 15.24 6.64
C ARG A 119 0.44 14.90 5.25
N SER A 120 1.16 13.80 5.09
CA SER A 120 1.69 13.37 3.79
C SER A 120 0.60 13.11 2.75
N ILE A 121 -0.55 12.55 3.16
CA ILE A 121 -1.69 12.35 2.25
C ILE A 121 -2.39 13.68 1.95
N ARG A 122 -2.60 14.52 2.97
CA ARG A 122 -3.23 15.84 2.79
C ARG A 122 -2.44 16.71 1.82
N ASP A 123 -1.13 16.76 1.97
CA ASP A 123 -0.23 17.58 1.13
C ASP A 123 0.10 16.93 -0.23
N ALA A 124 -0.25 15.65 -0.40
CA ALA A 124 -0.24 15.01 -1.72
C ALA A 124 -1.47 15.39 -2.55
N SER A 125 -2.56 15.82 -1.89
CA SER A 125 -3.77 16.35 -2.51
C SER A 125 -3.56 17.76 -3.07
N PRO A 126 -4.19 18.12 -4.21
CA PRO A 126 -5.02 17.28 -5.06
C PRO A 126 -4.18 16.24 -5.81
N PHE A 127 -4.75 15.04 -5.97
CA PHE A 127 -4.18 13.98 -6.80
C PHE A 127 -4.49 14.24 -8.28
N PRO A 128 -3.77 13.60 -9.22
CA PRO A 128 -4.14 13.62 -10.62
C PRO A 128 -5.57 13.07 -10.81
N PRO A 129 -6.32 13.56 -11.81
CA PRO A 129 -7.64 12.99 -12.13
C PRO A 129 -7.51 11.53 -12.55
N PHE A 130 -8.61 10.79 -12.46
CA PHE A 130 -8.63 9.39 -12.88
C PHE A 130 -8.36 9.27 -14.38
N PRO A 131 -7.55 8.28 -14.81
CA PRO A 131 -7.41 7.96 -16.22
C PRO A 131 -8.79 7.72 -16.87
N ALA A 132 -8.95 8.07 -18.14
CA ALA A 132 -10.23 7.96 -18.85
C ALA A 132 -10.81 6.53 -18.85
N GLN A 133 -9.96 5.51 -18.66
CA GLN A 133 -10.35 4.11 -18.54
C GLN A 133 -11.02 3.77 -17.19
N LEU A 134 -10.83 4.60 -16.16
CA LEU A 134 -11.40 4.45 -14.82
C LEU A 134 -12.65 5.31 -14.67
N LYS A 135 -13.79 4.80 -15.15
CA LYS A 135 -15.10 5.47 -15.10
C LYS A 135 -15.79 5.34 -13.74
N TYR A 136 -15.06 5.59 -12.65
CA TYR A 136 -15.59 5.55 -11.28
C TYR A 136 -15.72 6.97 -10.72
N PRO A 137 -16.81 7.29 -9.99
CA PRO A 137 -16.97 8.61 -9.39
C PRO A 137 -15.98 8.88 -8.26
N ARG A 138 -15.57 7.82 -7.55
CA ARG A 138 -14.58 7.83 -6.47
C ARG A 138 -13.94 6.46 -6.31
N LEU A 139 -12.73 6.43 -5.76
CA LEU A 139 -11.99 5.22 -5.44
C LEU A 139 -11.46 5.31 -4.02
N GLN A 140 -11.58 4.22 -3.28
CA GLN A 140 -10.97 4.04 -1.97
C GLN A 140 -9.62 3.35 -2.15
N PHE A 141 -8.61 3.86 -1.43
CA PHE A 141 -7.27 3.31 -1.40
C PHE A 141 -6.88 2.99 0.05
N ASN A 142 -6.22 1.85 0.21
CA ASN A 142 -5.61 1.45 1.47
C ASN A 142 -4.09 1.42 1.26
N ILE A 143 -3.35 2.06 2.16
CA ILE A 143 -1.88 2.03 2.15
C ILE A 143 -1.36 1.74 3.55
N SER A 144 -0.16 1.19 3.61
CA SER A 144 0.66 1.22 4.81
C SER A 144 1.93 2.01 4.56
N ILE A 145 2.32 2.84 5.53
CA ILE A 145 3.56 3.59 5.51
C ILE A 145 4.45 3.01 6.59
N TYR A 146 5.54 2.37 6.17
CA TYR A 146 6.52 1.77 7.06
C TYR A 146 7.68 2.74 7.28
N PHE A 147 7.87 3.16 8.52
CA PHE A 147 8.96 4.00 8.98
C PHE A 147 10.05 3.13 9.61
N LYS A 148 11.24 3.20 9.01
CA LYS A 148 12.44 2.56 9.54
C LYS A 148 13.60 3.54 9.44
N ASN A 149 14.51 3.47 10.41
CA ASN A 149 15.82 4.06 10.23
C ASN A 149 16.66 3.14 9.33
N ASN A 150 17.47 3.72 8.43
CA ASN A 150 18.45 2.96 7.65
C ASN A 150 19.63 2.54 8.53
#